data_AF-A0A2V2EPL4-F1
#
_entry.id   AF-A0A2V2EPL4-F1
#
_cell.length_a   1.000
_cell.length_b   1.000
_cell.length_c   1.000
_cell.angle_alpha   90.00
_cell.angle_beta   90.00
_cell.angle_gamma   90.00
#
_symmetry.space_group_name_H-M   'P 1'
#
loop_
_entity.id
_entity.type
_entity.pdbx_description
1 polymer ?
#
loop_
_entity_poly.entity_id
_entity_poly.type
_entity_poly.pdbx_seq_one_letter_code
_entity_poly.pdbx_strand_id
1 'polypeptide(L)'
;MTKNDLTLGAKKIFYKSKFKIEKNSPEILLAAGVVSVVGGFVLACRASLKVNEILAASHEDIEKIHACAENEDLADEYTADDSKKDLAIVYAQTALKCAKLYLPAVLIEVAGIGCILASNNVIKKRHAALGAAYTAVDTSFKEYRKRVAERFGDEVEKEVRYNLKAQEIKEKITDPETGKEKTVKKSVKLSDGDSFSPYARCFEKGMTLAWDDSADYNLSFLLSQQAQANDRLHTYGYLFLNDVYDMLGFDRTKAGQIIGWAYKPDDQNYQNYVDFGIYNVNRRSSRNFLEGYEAAIWLDFNVDGNILDEI
;
A
#
# COMPACT_ATOMS: atom_id res chain seq x y z
N MET A 1 0.54 -9.62 -52.25
CA MET A 1 0.34 -8.97 -50.94
C MET A 1 -0.20 -7.57 -51.20
N THR A 2 -1.47 -7.29 -50.89
CA THR A 2 -2.10 -6.00 -51.22
C THR A 2 -1.69 -4.94 -50.18
N LYS A 3 -1.69 -3.66 -50.57
CA LYS A 3 -1.36 -2.53 -49.66
C LYS A 3 -2.22 -2.51 -48.38
N ASN A 4 -3.41 -3.12 -48.41
CA ASN A 4 -4.32 -3.21 -47.26
C ASN A 4 -3.83 -4.22 -46.18
N ASP A 5 -3.19 -5.33 -46.56
CA ASP A 5 -2.67 -6.29 -45.58
C ASP A 5 -1.42 -5.77 -44.86
N LEU A 6 -0.56 -5.05 -45.57
CA LEU A 6 0.61 -4.36 -45.01
C LEU A 6 0.21 -3.28 -44.00
N THR A 7 -0.82 -2.49 -44.31
CA THR A 7 -1.31 -1.43 -43.41
C THR A 7 -2.05 -1.98 -42.19
N LEU A 8 -2.76 -3.11 -42.33
CA LEU A 8 -3.40 -3.79 -41.20
C LEU A 8 -2.36 -4.43 -40.25
N GLY A 9 -1.33 -5.07 -40.81
CA GLY A 9 -0.21 -5.62 -40.05
C GLY A 9 0.57 -4.55 -39.29
N ALA A 10 0.86 -3.41 -39.95
CA ALA A 10 1.52 -2.27 -39.33
C ALA A 10 0.69 -1.67 -38.17
N LYS A 11 -0.62 -1.51 -38.35
CA LYS A 11 -1.54 -1.06 -37.28
C LYS A 11 -1.50 -1.99 -36.07
N LYS A 12 -1.53 -3.31 -36.28
CA LYS A 12 -1.51 -4.30 -35.19
C LYS A 12 -0.20 -4.26 -34.40
N ILE A 13 0.92 -4.10 -35.08
CA ILE A 13 2.24 -3.94 -34.44
C ILE A 13 2.31 -2.63 -33.65
N PHE A 14 1.79 -1.54 -34.22
CA PHE A 14 1.71 -0.24 -33.54
C PHE A 14 0.88 -0.32 -32.25
N TYR A 15 -0.34 -0.89 -32.29
CA TYR A 15 -1.17 -1.03 -31.10
C TYR A 15 -0.56 -1.95 -30.04
N LYS A 16 0.06 -3.06 -30.43
CA LYS A 16 0.78 -3.93 -29.49
C LYS A 16 1.96 -3.22 -28.82
N SER A 17 2.70 -2.42 -29.59
CA SER A 17 3.85 -1.66 -29.08
C SER A 17 3.39 -0.53 -28.17
N LYS A 18 2.35 0.22 -28.57
CA LYS A 18 1.68 1.23 -27.76
C LYS A 18 1.20 0.64 -26.44
N PHE A 19 0.53 -0.51 -26.46
CA PHE A 19 0.05 -1.18 -25.26
C PHE A 19 1.20 -1.60 -24.32
N LYS A 20 2.31 -2.13 -24.85
CA LYS A 20 3.49 -2.46 -24.03
C LYS A 20 4.11 -1.21 -23.39
N ILE A 21 4.21 -0.12 -24.15
CA ILE A 21 4.71 1.17 -23.67
C ILE A 21 3.78 1.71 -22.59
N GLU A 22 2.47 1.69 -22.79
CA GLU A 22 1.49 2.13 -21.79
C GLU A 22 1.55 1.28 -20.52
N LYS A 23 1.68 -0.04 -20.64
CA LYS A 23 1.80 -0.94 -19.49
C LYS A 23 3.03 -0.61 -18.64
N ASN A 24 4.18 -0.45 -19.28
CA ASN A 24 5.46 -0.20 -18.60
C ASN A 24 5.80 1.31 -18.51
N SER A 25 4.84 2.19 -18.82
CA SER A 25 5.11 3.63 -18.91
C SER A 25 5.66 4.23 -17.63
N PRO A 26 5.24 3.83 -16.40
CA PRO A 26 5.81 4.43 -15.21
C PRO A 26 7.29 4.09 -15.05
N GLU A 27 7.67 2.84 -15.30
CA GLU A 27 9.05 2.39 -15.18
C GLU A 27 9.95 3.03 -16.25
N ILE A 28 9.46 3.13 -17.48
CA ILE A 28 10.18 3.80 -18.58
C ILE A 28 10.38 5.29 -18.27
N LEU A 29 9.32 5.98 -17.82
CA LEU A 29 9.39 7.40 -17.48
C LEU A 29 10.32 7.65 -16.29
N LEU A 30 10.30 6.79 -15.28
CA LEU A 30 11.19 6.89 -14.13
C LEU A 30 12.66 6.70 -14.57
N ALA A 31 12.96 5.65 -15.33
CA ALA A 31 14.30 5.37 -15.81
C ALA A 31 14.82 6.49 -16.72
N ALA A 32 14.01 6.94 -17.69
CA ALA A 32 14.35 8.07 -18.55
C ALA A 32 14.58 9.34 -17.73
N GLY A 33 13.72 9.61 -16.75
CA GLY A 33 13.85 10.78 -15.88
C GLY A 33 15.14 10.78 -15.06
N VAL A 34 15.50 9.65 -14.46
CA VAL A 34 16.77 9.49 -13.72
C VAL A 34 17.97 9.69 -14.64
N VAL A 35 17.98 9.05 -15.81
CA VAL A 35 19.06 9.21 -16.80
C VAL A 35 19.18 10.67 -17.25
N SER A 36 18.04 11.34 -17.49
CA SER A 36 18.02 12.76 -17.85
C SER A 36 18.61 13.64 -16.75
N VAL A 37 18.22 13.46 -15.48
CA VAL A 37 18.76 14.25 -14.37
C VAL A 37 20.27 14.06 -14.24
N VAL A 38 20.76 12.82 -14.29
CA VAL A 38 22.20 12.52 -14.23
C VAL A 38 22.94 13.13 -15.43
N GLY A 39 22.39 12.98 -16.64
CA GLY A 39 22.97 13.55 -17.86
C GLY A 39 22.98 15.08 -17.84
N GLY A 40 21.90 15.70 -17.36
CA GLY A 40 21.77 17.14 -17.15
C GLY A 40 22.83 17.67 -16.17
N PHE A 41 23.02 16.98 -15.04
CA PHE A 41 24.04 17.33 -14.07
C PHE A 41 25.46 17.30 -14.68
N VAL A 42 25.78 16.27 -15.45
CA VAL A 42 27.07 16.18 -16.16
C VAL A 42 27.25 17.35 -17.15
N LEU A 43 26.19 17.70 -17.88
CA LEU A 43 26.20 18.86 -18.77
C LEU A 43 26.36 20.18 -18.02
N ALA A 44 25.71 20.35 -16.88
CA ALA A 44 25.86 21.52 -16.02
C ALA A 44 27.30 21.65 -15.49
N CYS A 45 27.90 20.55 -15.01
CA CYS A 45 29.31 20.53 -14.61
C CYS A 45 30.24 20.91 -15.76
N ARG A 46 29.98 20.39 -16.97
CA ARG A 46 30.74 20.76 -18.17
C ARG A 46 30.56 22.24 -18.55
N ALA A 47 29.35 22.78 -18.40
CA ALA A 47 29.08 24.19 -18.58
C ALA A 47 29.84 25.05 -17.56
N SER A 48 29.90 24.64 -16.29
CA SER A 48 30.66 25.35 -15.26
C SER A 48 32.14 25.49 -15.59
N LEU A 49 32.76 24.46 -16.19
CA LEU A 49 34.16 24.55 -16.63
C LEU A 49 34.35 25.58 -17.75
N LYS A 50 33.38 25.72 -18.65
CA LYS A 50 33.42 26.67 -19.78
C LYS A 50 33.00 28.09 -19.40
N VAL A 51 32.27 28.26 -18.29
CA VAL A 51 31.83 29.58 -17.85
C VAL A 51 33.03 30.48 -17.52
N ASN A 52 34.14 29.90 -17.08
CA ASN A 52 35.37 30.63 -16.80
C ASN A 52 35.91 31.37 -18.04
N GLU A 53 35.80 30.80 -19.24
CA GLU A 53 36.21 31.46 -20.49
C GLU A 53 35.32 32.67 -20.80
N ILE A 54 34.01 32.55 -20.54
CA ILE A 54 33.05 33.64 -20.72
C ILE A 54 33.34 34.77 -19.72
N LEU A 55 33.62 34.43 -18.47
CA LEU A 55 33.95 35.40 -17.42
C LEU A 55 35.30 36.08 -17.67
N ALA A 56 36.31 35.36 -18.14
CA ALA A 56 37.61 35.93 -18.51
C ALA A 56 37.47 36.94 -19.65
N ALA A 57 36.72 36.61 -20.71
CA ALA A 57 36.45 37.54 -21.80
C ALA A 57 35.66 38.78 -21.33
N SER A 58 34.66 38.57 -20.46
CA SER A 58 33.90 39.67 -19.84
C SER A 58 34.81 40.59 -19.02
N HIS A 59 35.75 40.03 -18.26
CA HIS A 59 36.71 40.80 -17.47
C HIS A 59 37.63 41.64 -18.35
N GLU A 60 38.15 41.07 -19.44
CA GLU A 60 38.98 41.80 -20.41
C GLU A 60 38.21 42.95 -21.08
N ASP A 61 36.95 42.74 -21.44
CA ASP A 61 36.10 43.79 -22.02
C ASP A 61 35.83 44.92 -21.01
N ILE A 62 35.60 44.57 -19.73
CA ILE A 62 35.42 45.53 -18.63
C ILE A 62 36.71 46.35 -18.40
N GLU A 63 37.87 45.71 -18.38
CA GLU A 63 39.17 46.39 -18.24
C GLU A 63 39.41 47.40 -19.38
N LYS A 64 39.07 47.02 -20.63
CA LYS A 64 39.17 47.94 -21.78
C LYS A 64 38.24 49.15 -21.63
N ILE A 65 37.01 48.94 -21.16
CA ILE A 65 36.06 50.04 -20.92
C ILE A 65 36.60 50.99 -19.85
N HIS A 66 37.14 50.47 -18.76
CA HIS A 66 37.75 51.29 -17.71
C HIS A 66 38.98 52.05 -18.22
N ALA A 67 39.87 51.39 -18.96
CA ALA A 67 41.04 52.03 -19.54
C ALA A 67 40.68 53.17 -20.52
N CYS A 68 39.62 53.01 -21.32
CA CYS A 68 39.12 54.08 -22.19
C CYS A 68 38.46 55.22 -21.40
N ALA A 69 37.73 54.91 -20.33
CA ALA A 69 37.07 55.91 -19.48
C ALA A 69 38.06 56.75 -18.65
N GLU A 70 39.20 56.18 -18.29
CA GLU A 70 40.25 56.86 -17.51
C GLU A 70 41.26 57.63 -18.39
N ASN A 71 41.18 57.50 -19.72
CA ASN A 71 42.08 58.16 -20.64
C ASN A 71 41.65 59.62 -20.90
N GLU A 72 42.40 60.57 -20.35
CA GLU A 72 42.13 62.02 -20.48
C GLU A 72 42.11 62.50 -21.94
N ASP A 73 42.87 61.85 -22.84
CA ASP A 73 42.92 62.23 -24.26
C ASP A 73 41.64 61.86 -25.03
N LEU A 74 40.80 60.97 -24.47
CA LEU A 74 39.54 60.51 -25.07
C LEU A 74 38.30 61.10 -24.38
N ALA A 75 38.48 61.98 -23.38
CA ALA A 75 37.40 62.47 -22.53
C ALA A 75 36.29 63.24 -23.30
N ASP A 76 36.64 63.85 -24.43
CA ASP A 76 35.68 64.57 -25.30
C ASP A 76 34.88 63.61 -26.22
N GLU A 77 35.41 62.41 -26.51
CA GLU A 77 34.79 61.42 -27.41
C GLU A 77 34.09 60.28 -26.64
N TYR A 78 34.52 59.98 -25.41
CA TYR A 78 34.01 58.88 -24.59
C TYR A 78 33.58 59.38 -23.20
N THR A 79 32.27 59.56 -23.03
CA THR A 79 31.72 60.13 -21.80
C THR A 79 31.49 59.07 -20.72
N ALA A 80 31.35 59.53 -19.46
CA ALA A 80 31.00 58.65 -18.35
C ALA A 80 29.65 57.91 -18.54
N ASP A 81 28.73 58.48 -19.32
CA ASP A 81 27.46 57.82 -19.66
C ASP A 81 27.63 56.74 -20.73
N ASP A 82 28.60 56.87 -21.63
CA ASP A 82 28.93 55.83 -22.62
C ASP A 82 29.61 54.65 -21.95
N SER A 83 30.53 54.89 -21.01
CA SER A 83 31.12 53.85 -20.16
C SER A 83 30.07 53.02 -19.40
N LYS A 84 29.06 53.68 -18.79
CA LYS A 84 27.97 52.98 -18.11
C LYS A 84 27.14 52.12 -19.07
N LYS A 85 26.85 52.62 -20.28
CA LYS A 85 26.08 51.87 -21.29
C LYS A 85 26.87 50.65 -21.77
N ASP A 86 28.15 50.81 -22.05
CA ASP A 86 29.01 49.72 -22.50
C ASP A 86 29.17 48.64 -21.43
N LEU A 87 29.37 49.04 -20.16
CA LEU A 87 29.36 48.10 -19.03
C LEU A 87 28.05 47.33 -18.96
N ALA A 88 26.90 48.01 -19.07
CA ALA A 88 25.59 47.37 -19.07
C ALA A 88 25.43 46.39 -20.23
N ILE A 89 25.94 46.72 -21.43
CA ILE A 89 25.94 45.83 -22.59
C ILE A 89 26.81 44.60 -22.33
N VAL A 90 28.04 44.77 -21.82
CA VAL A 90 28.94 43.66 -21.52
C VAL A 90 28.34 42.73 -20.47
N TYR A 91 27.77 43.26 -19.38
CA TYR A 91 27.09 42.44 -18.38
C TYR A 91 25.88 41.71 -18.94
N ALA A 92 25.04 42.37 -19.74
CA ALA A 92 23.89 41.73 -20.38
C ALA A 92 24.31 40.62 -21.36
N GLN A 93 25.33 40.85 -22.17
CA GLN A 93 25.89 39.84 -23.09
C GLN A 93 26.50 38.67 -22.32
N THR A 94 27.20 38.94 -21.22
CA THR A 94 27.79 37.91 -20.35
C THR A 94 26.69 37.04 -19.74
N ALA A 95 25.63 37.65 -19.20
CA ALA A 95 24.48 36.93 -18.66
C ALA A 95 23.79 36.06 -19.73
N LEU A 96 23.60 36.60 -20.94
CA LEU A 96 23.03 35.84 -22.07
C LEU A 96 23.91 34.67 -22.50
N LYS A 97 25.24 34.86 -22.56
CA LYS A 97 26.20 33.78 -22.87
C LYS A 97 26.16 32.68 -21.81
N CYS A 98 26.14 33.04 -20.53
CA CYS A 98 25.97 32.10 -19.42
C CYS A 98 24.63 31.35 -19.50
N ALA A 99 23.52 32.06 -19.68
CA ALA A 99 22.21 31.45 -19.82
C ALA A 99 22.16 30.47 -21.00
N LYS A 100 22.70 30.85 -22.17
CA LYS A 100 22.78 30.00 -23.35
C LYS A 100 23.64 28.75 -23.11
N LEU A 101 24.69 28.86 -22.30
CA LEU A 101 25.58 27.74 -21.97
C LEU A 101 24.89 26.71 -21.07
N TYR A 102 24.13 27.14 -20.07
CA TYR A 102 23.41 26.25 -19.15
C TYR A 102 22.05 25.78 -19.66
N LEU A 103 21.45 26.47 -20.64
CA LEU A 103 20.12 26.18 -21.16
C LEU A 103 19.88 24.69 -21.49
N PRO A 104 20.79 23.98 -22.18
CA PRO A 104 20.58 22.56 -22.47
C PRO A 104 20.51 21.68 -21.22
N ALA A 105 21.36 21.94 -20.22
CA ALA A 105 21.39 21.19 -18.97
C ALA A 105 20.07 21.38 -18.21
N VAL A 106 19.64 22.64 -18.04
CA VAL A 106 18.38 22.99 -17.37
C VAL A 106 17.18 22.35 -18.06
N LEU A 107 17.10 22.41 -19.39
CA LEU A 107 15.99 21.81 -20.14
C LEU A 107 15.90 20.30 -19.94
N ILE A 108 17.04 19.60 -19.96
CA ILE A 108 17.09 18.15 -19.75
C ILE A 108 16.70 17.80 -18.31
N GLU A 109 17.17 18.56 -17.32
CA GLU A 109 16.82 18.33 -15.91
C GLU A 109 15.33 18.55 -15.65
N VAL A 110 14.77 19.67 -16.14
CA VAL A 110 13.33 19.97 -16.00
C VAL A 110 12.48 18.89 -16.66
N ALA A 111 12.86 18.44 -17.87
CA ALA A 111 12.17 17.33 -18.54
C ALA A 111 12.29 16.03 -17.75
N GLY A 112 13.47 15.73 -17.21
CA GLY A 112 13.73 14.54 -16.41
C GLY A 112 12.90 14.49 -15.13
N ILE A 113 12.84 15.59 -14.39
CA ILE A 113 11.99 15.74 -13.20
C ILE A 113 10.51 15.57 -13.58
N GLY A 114 10.08 16.17 -14.71
CA GLY A 114 8.73 16.00 -15.24
C GLY A 114 8.38 14.53 -15.50
N CYS A 115 9.29 13.76 -16.10
CA CYS A 115 9.12 12.32 -16.32
C CYS A 115 8.96 11.54 -14.99
N ILE A 116 9.76 11.85 -13.97
CA ILE A 116 9.68 11.20 -12.65
C ILE A 116 8.31 11.49 -12.00
N LEU A 117 7.86 12.74 -12.01
CA LEU A 117 6.57 13.12 -11.45
C LEU A 117 5.39 12.47 -12.20
N ALA A 118 5.46 12.42 -13.53
CA ALA A 118 4.47 11.75 -14.35
C ALA A 118 4.39 10.24 -14.06
N SER A 119 5.54 9.57 -13.89
CA SER A 119 5.61 8.16 -13.50
C SER A 119 4.84 7.90 -12.20
N ASN A 120 5.15 8.67 -11.16
CA ASN A 120 4.51 8.53 -9.86
C ASN A 120 3.00 8.77 -9.91
N ASN A 121 2.54 9.75 -10.70
CA ASN A 121 1.12 10.01 -10.87
C ASN A 121 0.38 8.82 -11.52
N VAL A 122 0.98 8.17 -12.53
CA VAL A 122 0.38 6.99 -13.17
C VAL A 122 0.30 5.81 -12.18
N ILE A 123 1.35 5.58 -11.39
CA ILE A 123 1.38 4.52 -10.36
C ILE A 123 0.27 4.74 -9.33
N LYS A 124 0.15 5.97 -8.80
CA LYS A 124 -0.90 6.33 -7.84
C LYS A 124 -2.30 6.04 -8.38
N LYS A 125 -2.60 6.43 -9.61
CA LYS A 125 -3.90 6.16 -10.24
C LYS A 125 -4.19 4.66 -10.37
N ARG A 126 -3.17 3.85 -10.71
CA ARG A 126 -3.32 2.39 -10.80
C ARG A 126 -3.57 1.74 -9.44
N HIS A 127 -2.87 2.19 -8.40
CA HIS A 127 -3.10 1.69 -7.04
C HIS A 127 -4.48 2.07 -6.52
N ALA A 128 -4.93 3.31 -6.74
CA ALA A 128 -6.29 3.73 -6.39
C ALA A 128 -7.35 2.90 -7.13
N ALA A 129 -7.17 2.63 -8.42
CA ALA A 129 -8.08 1.79 -9.19
C ALA A 129 -8.12 0.33 -8.70
N LEU A 130 -6.96 -0.23 -8.33
CA LEU A 130 -6.87 -1.56 -7.71
C LEU A 130 -7.60 -1.58 -6.36
N GLY A 131 -7.36 -0.58 -5.50
CA GLY A 131 -8.06 -0.41 -4.24
C GLY A 131 -9.58 -0.38 -4.44
N ALA A 132 -10.07 0.46 -5.35
CA ALA A 132 -11.49 0.54 -5.69
C ALA A 132 -12.06 -0.78 -6.23
N ALA A 133 -11.30 -1.52 -7.05
CA ALA A 133 -11.72 -2.84 -7.53
C ALA A 133 -11.82 -3.87 -6.39
N TYR A 134 -10.86 -3.87 -5.45
CA TYR A 134 -10.93 -4.70 -4.25
C TYR A 134 -12.12 -4.34 -3.37
N THR A 135 -12.37 -3.06 -3.14
CA THR A 135 -13.56 -2.59 -2.41
C THR A 135 -14.84 -3.02 -3.10
N ALA A 136 -14.94 -2.90 -4.43
CA ALA A 136 -16.12 -3.35 -5.17
C ALA A 136 -16.35 -4.87 -5.04
N VAL A 137 -15.29 -5.68 -5.05
CA VAL A 137 -15.37 -7.13 -4.83
C VAL A 137 -15.82 -7.45 -3.40
N ASP A 138 -15.23 -6.78 -2.40
CA ASP A 138 -15.60 -6.96 -0.99
C ASP A 138 -17.07 -6.58 -0.75
N THR A 139 -17.52 -5.43 -1.27
CA THR A 139 -18.92 -5.01 -1.21
C THR A 139 -19.84 -6.01 -1.90
N SER A 140 -19.49 -6.47 -3.10
CA SER A 140 -20.27 -7.49 -3.83
C SER A 140 -20.42 -8.79 -3.04
N PHE A 141 -19.34 -9.22 -2.37
CA PHE A 141 -19.35 -10.39 -1.51
C PHE A 141 -20.17 -10.16 -0.23
N LYS A 142 -20.02 -9.01 0.44
CA LYS A 142 -20.84 -8.61 1.59
C LYS A 142 -22.34 -8.60 1.25
N GLU A 143 -22.72 -8.01 0.12
CA GLU A 143 -24.10 -8.02 -0.36
C GLU A 143 -24.61 -9.41 -0.73
N TYR A 144 -23.77 -10.24 -1.36
CA TYR A 144 -24.12 -11.64 -1.62
C TYR A 144 -24.44 -12.36 -0.31
N ARG A 145 -23.57 -12.23 0.69
CA ARG A 145 -23.79 -12.81 2.02
C ARG A 145 -25.09 -12.29 2.64
N LYS A 146 -25.33 -10.98 2.59
CA LYS A 146 -26.60 -10.38 3.06
C LYS A 146 -27.82 -11.00 2.39
N ARG A 147 -27.80 -11.16 1.05
CA ARG A 147 -28.91 -11.81 0.31
C ARG A 147 -29.09 -13.28 0.66
N VAL A 148 -28.01 -14.01 0.94
CA VAL A 148 -28.09 -15.40 1.40
C VAL A 148 -28.72 -15.45 2.79
N ALA A 149 -28.30 -14.57 3.71
CA ALA A 149 -28.86 -14.46 5.05
C ALA A 149 -30.36 -14.07 5.02
N GLU A 150 -30.74 -13.08 4.22
CA GLU A 150 -32.13 -12.63 4.06
C GLU A 150 -33.04 -13.73 3.49
N ARG A 151 -32.55 -14.55 2.56
CA ARG A 151 -33.37 -15.59 1.90
C ARG A 151 -33.43 -16.91 2.66
N PHE A 152 -32.33 -17.29 3.28
CA PHE A 152 -32.17 -18.63 3.86
C PHE A 152 -31.97 -18.61 5.38
N GLY A 153 -31.88 -17.43 5.99
CA GLY A 153 -31.59 -17.23 7.40
C GLY A 153 -30.08 -17.17 7.67
N ASP A 154 -29.71 -16.47 8.75
CA ASP A 154 -28.33 -16.28 9.17
C ASP A 154 -27.60 -17.61 9.45
N GLU A 155 -28.33 -18.64 9.89
CA GLU A 155 -27.78 -19.98 10.07
C GLU A 155 -27.34 -20.60 8.74
N VAL A 156 -28.17 -20.52 7.69
CA VAL A 156 -27.84 -21.12 6.39
C VAL A 156 -26.75 -20.32 5.67
N GLU A 157 -26.72 -19.01 5.83
CA GLU A 157 -25.58 -18.21 5.35
C GLU A 157 -24.27 -18.66 5.99
N LYS A 158 -24.27 -18.88 7.31
CA LYS A 158 -23.13 -19.45 8.03
C LYS A 158 -22.81 -20.87 7.56
N GLU A 159 -23.82 -21.71 7.32
CA GLU A 159 -23.61 -23.06 6.79
C GLU A 159 -22.93 -23.04 5.42
N VAL A 160 -23.37 -22.16 4.52
CA VAL A 160 -22.80 -22.02 3.18
C VAL A 160 -21.40 -21.41 3.25
N ARG A 161 -21.21 -20.36 4.06
CA ARG A 161 -19.91 -19.69 4.25
C ARG A 161 -18.87 -20.63 4.84
N TYR A 162 -19.27 -21.39 5.86
CA TYR A 162 -18.37 -22.25 6.61
C TYR A 162 -18.41 -23.73 6.17
N ASN A 163 -19.16 -24.04 5.10
CA ASN A 163 -19.33 -25.39 4.57
C ASN A 163 -19.78 -26.42 5.65
N LEU A 164 -20.76 -26.04 6.48
CA LEU A 164 -21.29 -26.89 7.54
C LEU A 164 -22.20 -27.98 6.94
N LYS A 165 -22.05 -29.24 7.38
CA LYS A 165 -22.94 -30.35 6.99
C LYS A 165 -23.60 -30.96 8.23
N ALA A 166 -24.83 -31.44 8.09
CA ALA A 166 -25.47 -32.17 9.18
C ALA A 166 -24.80 -33.55 9.34
N GLN A 167 -24.21 -33.83 10.51
CA GLN A 167 -23.75 -35.16 10.89
C GLN A 167 -24.56 -35.67 12.09
N GLU A 168 -25.02 -36.92 12.01
CA GLU A 168 -25.63 -37.60 13.16
C GLU A 168 -24.52 -38.07 14.11
N ILE A 169 -24.41 -37.45 15.29
CA ILE A 169 -23.53 -37.95 16.34
C ILE A 169 -24.35 -38.83 17.27
N LYS A 170 -23.83 -40.03 17.56
CA LYS A 170 -24.37 -40.94 18.57
C LYS A 170 -23.70 -40.63 19.91
N GLU A 171 -24.43 -39.99 20.81
CA GLU A 171 -23.95 -39.70 22.16
C GLU A 171 -24.39 -40.86 23.08
N LYS A 172 -23.46 -41.47 23.82
CA LYS A 172 -23.80 -42.44 24.87
C LYS A 172 -24.02 -41.68 26.16
N ILE A 173 -25.26 -41.63 26.63
CA ILE A 173 -25.63 -41.05 27.92
C ILE A 173 -25.85 -42.21 28.88
N THR A 174 -25.12 -42.21 29.99
CA THR A 174 -25.30 -43.20 31.07
C THR A 174 -26.43 -42.73 31.98
N ASP A 175 -27.46 -43.56 32.13
CA ASP A 175 -28.64 -43.27 32.95
C ASP A 175 -28.24 -43.34 34.45
N PRO A 176 -28.28 -42.23 35.21
CA PRO A 176 -27.68 -42.13 36.56
C PRO A 176 -28.29 -43.07 37.60
N GLU A 177 -29.48 -43.62 37.38
CA GLU A 177 -30.12 -44.57 38.30
C GLU A 177 -29.88 -46.05 37.97
N THR A 178 -29.56 -46.39 36.72
CA THR A 178 -29.51 -47.80 36.28
C THR A 178 -28.15 -48.24 35.74
N GLY A 179 -27.21 -47.30 35.54
CA GLY A 179 -25.87 -47.58 35.02
C GLY A 179 -25.85 -48.12 33.59
N LYS A 180 -26.98 -48.11 32.87
CA LYS A 180 -27.06 -48.59 31.48
C LYS A 180 -26.78 -47.47 30.51
N GLU A 181 -25.93 -47.75 29.53
CA GLU A 181 -25.63 -46.84 28.41
C GLU A 181 -26.85 -46.74 27.47
N LYS A 182 -27.41 -45.53 27.31
CA LYS A 182 -28.37 -45.19 26.25
C LYS A 182 -27.66 -44.45 25.14
N THR A 183 -27.77 -44.96 23.91
CA THR A 183 -27.28 -44.24 22.73
C THR A 183 -28.38 -43.30 22.23
N VAL A 184 -28.22 -42.00 22.42
CA VAL A 184 -29.13 -40.98 21.90
C VAL A 184 -28.54 -40.42 20.60
N LYS A 185 -29.33 -40.47 19.52
CA LYS A 185 -28.96 -39.82 18.26
C LYS A 185 -29.25 -38.33 18.39
N LYS A 186 -28.20 -37.50 18.39
CA LYS A 186 -28.35 -36.05 18.21
C LYS A 186 -27.89 -35.67 16.81
N SER A 187 -28.77 -34.99 16.08
CA SER A 187 -28.41 -34.26 14.88
C SER A 187 -27.61 -33.04 15.32
N VAL A 188 -26.31 -33.02 15.03
CA VAL A 188 -25.45 -31.86 15.32
C VAL A 188 -24.89 -31.41 13.98
N LYS A 189 -25.15 -30.15 13.60
CA LYS A 189 -24.52 -29.54 12.43
C LYS A 189 -23.02 -29.42 12.75
N LEU A 190 -22.19 -30.20 12.06
CA LEU A 190 -20.75 -30.20 12.23
C LEU A 190 -20.10 -29.72 10.94
N SER A 191 -19.10 -28.86 11.04
CA SER A 191 -18.23 -28.55 9.91
C SER A 191 -17.44 -29.82 9.57
N ASP A 192 -17.52 -30.31 8.33
CA ASP A 192 -16.65 -31.42 7.84
C ASP A 192 -15.17 -31.00 7.68
N GLY A 193 -14.90 -29.73 7.97
CA GLY A 193 -13.60 -29.12 8.20
C GLY A 193 -13.89 -27.71 8.68
N ASP A 194 -13.28 -27.25 9.76
CA ASP A 194 -13.49 -25.88 10.22
C ASP A 194 -13.09 -24.92 9.08
N SER A 195 -14.06 -24.18 8.52
CA SER A 195 -13.77 -23.16 7.51
C SER A 195 -13.38 -21.88 8.24
N PHE A 196 -12.21 -21.35 7.92
CA PHE A 196 -11.64 -20.21 8.61
C PHE A 196 -11.48 -19.01 7.68
N SER A 197 -11.51 -17.79 8.23
CA SER A 197 -11.06 -16.64 7.46
C SER A 197 -9.57 -16.81 7.09
N PRO A 198 -9.08 -16.14 6.01
CA PRO A 198 -7.64 -16.15 5.69
C PRO A 198 -6.76 -15.53 6.78
N TYR A 199 -7.38 -14.88 7.77
CA TYR A 199 -6.72 -14.23 8.90
C TYR A 199 -6.70 -15.12 10.15
N ALA A 200 -7.37 -16.27 10.13
CA ALA A 200 -7.39 -17.14 11.30
C ALA A 200 -6.01 -17.73 11.59
N ARG A 201 -5.74 -17.97 12.88
CA ARG A 201 -4.50 -18.60 13.34
C ARG A 201 -4.81 -19.70 14.36
N CYS A 202 -4.07 -20.80 14.27
CA CYS A 202 -4.11 -21.85 15.28
C CYS A 202 -3.23 -21.41 16.46
N PHE A 203 -3.84 -21.25 17.62
CA PHE A 203 -3.14 -21.04 18.88
C PHE A 203 -2.72 -22.41 19.43
N GLU A 204 -1.55 -22.87 18.99
CA GLU A 204 -0.98 -24.16 19.39
C GLU A 204 0.54 -24.07 19.56
N LYS A 205 1.11 -25.13 20.15
CA LYS A 205 2.54 -25.26 20.38
C LYS A 205 3.32 -25.11 19.08
N GLY A 206 4.26 -24.16 19.06
CA GLY A 206 5.14 -23.92 17.91
C GLY A 206 4.54 -23.05 16.81
N MET A 207 3.25 -22.69 16.89
CA MET A 207 2.66 -21.65 16.03
C MET A 207 2.72 -20.27 16.68
N THR A 208 2.77 -20.21 18.00
CA THR A 208 2.89 -18.98 18.80
C THR A 208 3.90 -19.19 19.94
N LEU A 209 4.54 -18.11 20.36
CA LEU A 209 5.41 -18.06 21.55
C LEU A 209 4.64 -18.03 22.88
N ALA A 210 3.33 -17.79 22.85
CA ALA A 210 2.51 -17.55 24.04
C ALA A 210 1.71 -18.79 24.51
N TRP A 211 1.85 -19.93 23.84
CA TRP A 211 1.09 -21.14 24.15
C TRP A 211 1.66 -21.93 25.34
N ASP A 212 0.77 -22.49 26.16
CA ASP A 212 1.07 -23.37 27.30
C ASP A 212 0.32 -24.73 27.17
N ASP A 213 0.79 -25.77 27.87
CA ASP A 213 0.13 -27.09 27.86
C ASP A 213 -1.24 -27.05 28.61
N SER A 214 -1.49 -26.05 29.46
CA SER A 214 -2.76 -25.86 30.17
C SER A 214 -3.79 -25.09 29.34
N ALA A 215 -4.91 -25.75 29.02
CA ALA A 215 -6.05 -25.13 28.34
C ALA A 215 -6.64 -23.94 29.13
N ASP A 216 -6.74 -24.04 30.47
CA ASP A 216 -7.25 -22.98 31.33
C ASP A 216 -6.35 -21.74 31.33
N TYR A 217 -5.03 -21.95 31.33
CA TYR A 217 -4.07 -20.86 31.21
C TYR A 217 -4.17 -20.19 29.85
N ASN A 218 -4.20 -20.98 28.77
CA ASN A 218 -4.38 -20.47 27.42
C ASN A 218 -5.67 -19.66 27.28
N LEU A 219 -6.78 -20.16 27.84
CA LEU A 219 -8.06 -19.45 27.82
C LEU A 219 -7.96 -18.12 28.55
N SER A 220 -7.40 -18.11 29.77
CA SER A 220 -7.22 -16.90 30.58
C SER A 220 -6.33 -15.88 29.86
N PHE A 221 -5.24 -16.33 29.24
CA PHE A 221 -4.36 -15.50 28.43
C PHE A 221 -5.10 -14.88 27.24
N LEU A 222 -5.80 -15.69 26.45
CA LEU A 222 -6.52 -15.23 25.26
C LEU A 222 -7.61 -14.20 25.60
N LEU A 223 -8.37 -14.43 26.68
CA LEU A 223 -9.37 -13.46 27.15
C LEU A 223 -8.72 -12.14 27.58
N SER A 224 -7.58 -12.19 28.26
CA SER A 224 -6.84 -10.98 28.65
C SER A 224 -6.33 -10.18 27.45
N GLN A 225 -5.83 -10.87 26.42
CA GLN A 225 -5.36 -10.22 25.19
C GLN A 225 -6.50 -9.64 24.38
N GLN A 226 -7.66 -10.32 24.31
CA GLN A 226 -8.85 -9.79 23.64
C GLN A 226 -9.36 -8.52 24.34
N ALA A 227 -9.40 -8.50 25.68
CA ALA A 227 -9.76 -7.31 26.43
C ALA A 227 -8.78 -6.15 26.15
N GLN A 228 -7.47 -6.42 26.20
CA GLN A 228 -6.47 -5.41 25.88
C GLN A 228 -6.58 -4.89 24.44
N ALA A 229 -6.88 -5.76 23.47
CA ALA A 229 -7.10 -5.36 22.08
C ALA A 229 -8.30 -4.42 21.93
N ASN A 230 -9.40 -4.70 22.64
CA ASN A 230 -10.56 -3.80 22.69
C ASN A 230 -10.19 -2.44 23.30
N ASP A 231 -9.46 -2.43 24.42
CA ASP A 231 -9.01 -1.18 25.05
C ASP A 231 -8.14 -0.35 24.09
N ARG A 232 -7.24 -0.98 23.35
CA ARG A 232 -6.41 -0.30 22.34
C ARG A 232 -7.26 0.24 21.19
N LEU A 233 -8.20 -0.54 20.66
CA LEU A 233 -9.12 -0.09 19.61
C LEU A 233 -9.89 1.17 20.05
N HIS A 234 -10.45 1.16 21.25
CA HIS A 234 -11.19 2.31 21.78
C HIS A 234 -10.29 3.51 22.10
N THR A 235 -9.06 3.28 22.54
CA THR A 235 -8.12 4.36 22.89
C THR A 235 -7.53 5.05 21.67
N TYR A 236 -7.10 4.27 20.68
CA TYR A 236 -6.41 4.81 19.49
C TYR A 236 -7.34 5.08 18.32
N GLY A 237 -8.56 4.53 18.34
CA GLY A 237 -9.54 4.66 17.26
C GLY A 237 -9.34 3.65 16.12
N TYR A 238 -8.25 2.88 16.14
CA TYR A 238 -7.96 1.82 15.17
C TYR A 238 -7.04 0.77 15.78
N LEU A 239 -6.97 -0.41 15.16
CA LEU A 239 -6.06 -1.49 15.56
C LEU A 239 -5.70 -2.35 14.34
N PHE A 240 -4.42 -2.57 14.05
CA PHE A 240 -4.02 -3.48 12.98
C PHE A 240 -4.06 -4.94 13.44
N LEU A 241 -4.33 -5.86 12.51
CA LEU A 241 -4.30 -7.29 12.78
C LEU A 241 -2.90 -7.76 13.22
N ASN A 242 -1.83 -7.15 12.70
CA ASN A 242 -0.48 -7.45 13.17
C ASN A 242 -0.26 -7.03 14.64
N ASP A 243 -0.93 -6.00 15.16
CA ASP A 243 -0.82 -5.63 16.56
C ASP A 243 -1.42 -6.73 17.46
N VAL A 244 -2.52 -7.33 17.02
CA VAL A 244 -3.13 -8.50 17.68
C VAL A 244 -2.23 -9.74 17.54
N TYR A 245 -1.61 -9.96 16.38
CA TYR A 245 -0.64 -11.06 16.23
C TYR A 245 0.55 -10.91 17.16
N ASP A 246 1.10 -9.71 17.31
CA ASP A 246 2.20 -9.45 18.24
C ASP A 246 1.79 -9.74 19.70
N MET A 247 0.59 -9.30 20.11
CA MET A 247 0.03 -9.62 21.44
C MET A 247 -0.07 -11.13 21.69
N LEU A 248 -0.43 -11.87 20.65
CA LEU A 248 -0.63 -13.31 20.69
C LEU A 248 0.65 -14.11 20.38
N GLY A 249 1.79 -13.45 20.14
CA GLY A 249 3.06 -14.10 19.83
C GLY A 249 3.11 -14.83 18.48
N PHE A 250 2.29 -14.38 17.50
CA PHE A 250 2.32 -14.86 16.12
C PHE A 250 3.26 -14.02 15.24
N ASP A 251 3.73 -14.62 14.15
CA ASP A 251 4.46 -13.88 13.13
C ASP A 251 3.56 -12.88 12.39
N ARG A 252 4.11 -11.68 12.18
CA ARG A 252 3.47 -10.64 11.38
C ARG A 252 3.27 -11.09 9.94
N THR A 253 2.24 -10.56 9.30
CA THR A 253 1.97 -10.77 7.88
C THR A 253 1.84 -9.47 7.10
N LYS A 254 2.03 -9.54 5.79
CA LYS A 254 1.79 -8.38 4.91
C LYS A 254 0.33 -7.92 4.96
N ALA A 255 -0.61 -8.87 5.00
CA ALA A 255 -2.03 -8.57 5.09
C ALA A 255 -2.37 -7.87 6.43
N GLY A 256 -1.82 -8.34 7.54
CA GLY A 256 -2.11 -7.75 8.85
C GLY A 256 -1.57 -6.33 9.09
N GLN A 257 -0.78 -5.79 8.16
CA GLN A 257 -0.35 -4.38 8.16
C GLN A 257 -1.39 -3.44 7.54
N ILE A 258 -2.34 -4.01 6.80
CA ILE A 258 -3.38 -3.30 6.05
C ILE A 258 -4.75 -3.58 6.68
N ILE A 259 -4.95 -4.84 7.08
CA ILE A 259 -6.19 -5.33 7.65
C ILE A 259 -6.25 -5.07 9.16
N GLY A 260 -7.41 -4.68 9.66
CA GLY A 260 -7.61 -4.46 11.09
C GLY A 260 -9.04 -4.07 11.46
N TRP A 261 -9.15 -3.31 12.53
CA TRP A 261 -10.38 -2.76 13.08
C TRP A 261 -10.32 -1.24 13.08
N ALA A 262 -11.42 -0.59 12.75
CA ALA A 262 -11.60 0.86 12.90
C ALA A 262 -12.76 1.13 13.87
N TYR A 263 -12.55 2.04 14.81
CA TYR A 263 -13.56 2.41 15.79
C TYR A 263 -14.36 3.60 15.28
N LYS A 264 -15.56 3.31 14.76
CA LYS A 264 -16.54 4.26 14.24
C LYS A 264 -17.91 3.96 14.85
N PRO A 265 -18.18 4.41 16.08
CA PRO A 265 -19.41 4.06 16.80
C PRO A 265 -20.70 4.50 16.09
N ASP A 266 -20.61 5.50 15.21
CA ASP A 266 -21.76 6.01 14.44
C ASP A 266 -22.05 5.21 13.16
N ASP A 267 -21.18 4.28 12.75
CA ASP A 267 -21.33 3.49 11.52
C ASP A 267 -21.50 1.99 11.82
N GLN A 268 -22.68 1.46 11.48
CA GLN A 268 -23.06 0.06 11.71
C GLN A 268 -22.30 -0.94 10.82
N ASN A 269 -21.56 -0.47 9.81
CA ASN A 269 -20.77 -1.35 8.95
C ASN A 269 -19.45 -1.82 9.60
N TYR A 270 -19.02 -1.15 10.68
CA TYR A 270 -17.81 -1.50 11.42
C TYR A 270 -18.16 -2.32 12.66
N GLN A 271 -17.29 -3.26 13.02
CA GLN A 271 -17.52 -4.10 14.19
C GLN A 271 -17.49 -3.30 15.48
N ASN A 272 -16.60 -2.30 15.60
CA ASN A 272 -16.41 -1.49 16.79
C ASN A 272 -15.95 -2.24 18.06
N TYR A 273 -15.64 -3.53 17.95
CA TYR A 273 -15.03 -4.37 18.99
C TYR A 273 -14.18 -5.47 18.36
N VAL A 274 -13.22 -5.98 19.12
CA VAL A 274 -12.35 -7.09 18.74
C VAL A 274 -12.85 -8.38 19.39
N ASP A 275 -13.06 -9.41 18.56
CA ASP A 275 -13.40 -10.77 18.97
C ASP A 275 -12.47 -11.77 18.28
N PHE A 276 -11.86 -12.65 19.08
CA PHE A 276 -10.98 -13.71 18.62
C PHE A 276 -11.75 -14.97 18.21
N GLY A 277 -13.07 -15.01 18.44
CA GLY A 277 -13.92 -16.14 18.09
C GLY A 277 -13.78 -17.34 19.04
N ILE A 278 -13.31 -17.12 20.27
CA ILE A 278 -13.03 -18.16 21.27
C ILE A 278 -14.30 -18.96 21.59
N TYR A 279 -15.42 -18.25 21.82
CA TYR A 279 -16.69 -18.85 22.25
C TYR A 279 -17.60 -19.30 21.09
N ASN A 280 -17.02 -19.62 19.93
CA ASN A 280 -17.82 -20.14 18.82
C ASN A 280 -18.19 -21.61 19.06
N VAL A 281 -19.21 -21.85 19.90
CA VAL A 281 -19.66 -23.19 20.31
C VAL A 281 -20.14 -24.08 19.16
N ASN A 282 -20.38 -23.53 17.97
CA ASN A 282 -20.69 -24.33 16.78
C ASN A 282 -19.45 -25.04 16.23
N ARG A 283 -18.24 -24.53 16.52
CA ARG A 283 -16.97 -25.15 16.14
C ARG A 283 -16.56 -26.24 17.12
N ARG A 284 -16.07 -27.35 16.57
CA ARG A 284 -15.61 -28.48 17.38
C ARG A 284 -14.33 -28.10 18.14
N SER A 285 -13.39 -27.44 17.49
CA SER A 285 -12.14 -26.95 18.09
C SER A 285 -12.40 -26.04 19.29
N SER A 286 -13.29 -25.06 19.16
CA SER A 286 -13.68 -24.18 20.27
C SER A 286 -14.31 -24.94 21.44
N ARG A 287 -15.20 -25.92 21.18
CA ARG A 287 -15.78 -26.74 22.27
C ARG A 287 -14.74 -27.59 22.97
N ASN A 288 -13.90 -28.31 22.22
CA ASN A 288 -12.84 -29.14 22.77
C ASN A 288 -11.88 -28.31 23.64
N PHE A 289 -11.56 -27.09 23.21
CA PHE A 289 -10.75 -26.16 23.98
C PHE A 289 -11.42 -25.70 25.28
N LEU A 290 -12.68 -25.26 25.20
CA LEU A 290 -13.43 -24.78 26.36
C LEU A 290 -13.76 -25.87 27.38
N GLU A 291 -13.91 -27.12 26.92
CA GLU A 291 -14.11 -28.30 27.76
C GLU A 291 -12.79 -28.87 28.31
N GLY A 292 -11.64 -28.31 27.91
CA GLY A 292 -10.31 -28.74 28.36
C GLY A 292 -9.80 -30.04 27.73
N TYR A 293 -10.47 -30.56 26.70
CA TYR A 293 -10.04 -31.75 25.98
C TYR A 293 -8.82 -31.49 25.07
N GLU A 294 -8.68 -30.26 24.58
CA GLU A 294 -7.55 -29.80 23.77
C GLU A 294 -7.03 -28.46 24.30
N ALA A 295 -5.71 -28.26 24.34
CA ALA A 295 -5.12 -26.98 24.70
C ALA A 295 -4.92 -26.05 23.48
N ALA A 296 -5.26 -26.52 22.28
CA ALA A 296 -5.16 -25.76 21.04
C ALA A 296 -6.53 -25.23 20.61
N ILE A 297 -6.55 -24.03 20.00
CA ILE A 297 -7.77 -23.42 19.47
C ILE A 297 -7.48 -22.63 18.20
N TRP A 298 -8.42 -22.65 17.26
CA TRP A 298 -8.40 -21.73 16.13
C TRP A 298 -9.05 -20.40 16.49
N LEU A 299 -8.29 -19.33 16.36
CA LEU A 299 -8.76 -17.95 16.52
C LEU A 299 -9.16 -17.41 15.15
N ASP A 300 -10.40 -16.97 15.01
CA ASP A 300 -10.93 -16.39 13.78
C ASP A 300 -11.41 -14.98 14.05
N PHE A 301 -10.58 -14.01 13.66
CA PHE A 301 -10.73 -12.61 14.02
C PHE A 301 -11.85 -11.93 13.22
N ASN A 302 -12.67 -11.13 13.89
CA ASN A 302 -13.76 -10.35 13.30
C ASN A 302 -13.28 -9.04 12.63
N VAL A 303 -12.25 -9.07 11.81
CA VAL A 303 -11.68 -7.85 11.20
C VAL A 303 -12.67 -7.11 10.28
N ASP A 304 -12.58 -5.76 10.23
CA ASP A 304 -13.40 -4.92 9.36
C ASP A 304 -12.97 -4.99 7.89
N GLY A 305 -11.67 -5.21 7.66
CA GLY A 305 -11.05 -5.23 6.34
C GLY A 305 -9.87 -4.28 6.26
N ASN A 306 -9.62 -3.68 5.09
CA ASN A 306 -8.57 -2.68 4.91
C ASN A 306 -8.94 -1.40 5.69
N ILE A 307 -8.09 -1.01 6.63
CA ILE A 307 -8.28 0.17 7.48
C ILE A 307 -7.32 1.32 7.14
N LEU A 308 -6.44 1.17 6.15
CA LEU A 308 -5.44 2.21 5.83
C LEU A 308 -6.06 3.55 5.40
N ASP A 309 -7.21 3.50 4.74
CA ASP A 309 -7.93 4.70 4.28
C ASP A 309 -8.87 5.26 5.37
N GLU A 310 -8.94 4.60 6.53
CA GLU A 310 -9.86 4.91 7.64
C GLU A 310 -9.17 5.60 8.82
N ILE A 311 -7.83 5.69 8.78
CA ILE A 311 -6.95 6.30 9.79
C ILE A 311 -6.57 7.71 9.35
#